data_AF-V9IMP7-F1
#
_entry.id   AF-V9IMP7-F1
#
_cell.length_a   1.000
_cell.length_b   1.000
_cell.length_c   1.000
_cell.angle_alpha   90.00
_cell.angle_beta   90.00
_cell.angle_gamma   90.00
#
_symmetry.space_group_name_H-M   'P 1'
#
loop_
_entity.id
_entity.type
_entity.pdbx_description
1 polymer ?
#
loop_
_entity_poly.entity_id
_entity_poly.type
_entity_poly.pdbx_seq_one_letter_code
_entity_poly.pdbx_strand_id
1 'polypeptide(L)'
;MEESKYRELLEQERRDHELAVRLAQESNGQVEDSPPPVRSGSDVRIPSNNRLIRSEQIRNQVVLTNKKYDLSKWKYSELRDAINTSCDIELLEACRHEFHRRLKVYHAWKARNRRRTIMDENERAPKSIMEAAAKTPRSQTKQCIVESSQRYFRIPFIRPTVTGQQDSHTPGKRGWWYAHFDGQYVARQMELHPDKAPILLVAGIDDMQMCELSLDETGLTRKRGAEVLEHEFNREWEKHGGKSYVPSCDRKK
;
A
#
# COMPACT_ATOMS: atom_id res chain seq x y z
N MET A 1 -12.08 -47.31 -22.14
CA MET A 1 -11.33 -46.11 -22.60
C MET A 1 -11.51 -44.93 -21.65
N GLU A 2 -12.69 -44.74 -21.06
CA GLU A 2 -12.93 -43.71 -20.01
C GLU A 2 -12.34 -44.06 -18.64
N GLU A 3 -12.34 -45.35 -18.26
CA GLU A 3 -11.79 -45.80 -16.98
C GLU A 3 -10.27 -45.60 -16.86
N SER A 4 -9.54 -45.69 -17.98
CA SER A 4 -8.11 -45.38 -18.05
C SER A 4 -7.85 -43.90 -17.82
N LYS A 5 -8.69 -43.02 -18.40
CA LYS A 5 -8.60 -41.56 -18.22
C LYS A 5 -8.95 -41.16 -16.79
N TYR A 6 -9.91 -41.86 -16.17
CA TYR A 6 -10.27 -41.61 -14.77
C TYR A 6 -9.14 -41.98 -13.81
N ARG A 7 -8.46 -43.11 -14.04
CA ARG A 7 -7.28 -43.51 -13.26
C ARG A 7 -6.11 -42.54 -13.43
N GLU A 8 -5.88 -42.07 -14.66
CA GLU A 8 -4.84 -41.10 -14.98
C GLU A 8 -5.11 -39.74 -14.30
N LEU A 9 -6.37 -39.31 -14.27
CA LEU A 9 -6.80 -38.09 -13.56
C LEU A 9 -6.58 -38.21 -12.04
N LEU A 10 -6.89 -39.36 -11.46
CA LEU A 10 -6.74 -39.61 -10.02
C LEU A 10 -5.26 -39.69 -9.62
N GLU A 11 -4.41 -40.28 -10.46
CA GLU A 11 -2.97 -40.26 -10.23
C GLU A 11 -2.37 -38.86 -10.41
N GLN A 12 -2.91 -38.06 -11.34
CA GLN A 12 -2.51 -36.66 -11.52
C GLN A 12 -2.86 -35.83 -10.29
N GLU A 13 -4.08 -35.97 -9.76
CA GLU A 13 -4.52 -35.29 -8.55
C GLU A 13 -3.70 -35.72 -7.31
N ARG A 14 -3.31 -37.00 -7.24
CA ARG A 14 -2.42 -37.49 -6.17
C ARG A 14 -1.03 -36.86 -6.24
N ARG A 15 -0.45 -36.73 -7.45
CA ARG A 15 0.85 -36.09 -7.66
C ARG A 15 0.80 -34.60 -7.34
N ASP A 16 -0.28 -33.92 -7.73
CA ASP A 16 -0.50 -32.50 -7.43
C ASP A 16 -0.68 -32.27 -5.92
N HIS A 17 -1.40 -33.16 -5.22
CA HIS A 17 -1.55 -33.10 -3.76
C HIS A 17 -0.22 -33.31 -3.04
N GLU A 18 0.58 -34.30 -3.47
CA GLU A 18 1.91 -34.57 -2.90
C GLU A 18 2.86 -33.39 -3.11
N LEU A 19 2.84 -32.78 -4.31
CA LEU A 19 3.61 -31.59 -4.63
C LEU A 19 3.18 -30.38 -3.79
N ALA A 20 1.87 -30.19 -3.60
CA ALA A 20 1.31 -29.10 -2.79
C ALA A 20 1.67 -29.25 -1.30
N VAL A 21 1.67 -30.47 -0.76
CA VAL A 21 2.10 -30.74 0.61
C VAL A 21 3.61 -30.48 0.77
N ARG A 22 4.42 -30.83 -0.22
CA ARG A 22 5.86 -30.58 -0.24
C ARG A 22 6.18 -29.08 -0.31
N LEU A 23 5.51 -28.34 -1.20
CA LEU A 23 5.53 -26.87 -1.26
C LEU A 23 5.09 -26.23 0.06
N ALA A 24 4.07 -26.78 0.73
CA ALA A 24 3.61 -26.27 2.03
C ALA A 24 4.61 -26.52 3.17
N GLN A 25 5.38 -27.61 3.09
CA GLN A 25 6.44 -27.94 4.06
C GLN A 25 7.73 -27.15 3.79
N GLU A 26 8.10 -26.95 2.51
CA GLU A 26 9.27 -26.17 2.07
C GLU A 26 9.04 -24.64 2.24
N SER A 27 7.79 -24.17 2.17
CA SER A 27 7.42 -22.75 2.40
C SER A 27 7.58 -22.27 3.86
N ASN A 28 8.04 -23.09 4.79
CA ASN A 28 8.45 -22.62 6.13
C ASN A 28 9.84 -21.93 6.12
N GLY A 29 10.45 -21.72 4.96
CA GLY A 29 11.60 -20.84 4.77
C GLY A 29 11.75 -20.40 3.32
N GLN A 30 11.31 -19.18 3.01
CA GLN A 30 11.57 -18.43 1.77
C GLN A 30 11.29 -19.14 0.44
N VAL A 31 10.27 -18.68 -0.31
CA VAL A 31 10.47 -17.92 -1.55
C VAL A 31 9.14 -17.29 -1.97
N GLU A 32 9.27 -16.07 -2.46
CA GLU A 32 8.23 -15.19 -2.99
C GLU A 32 7.88 -15.65 -4.41
N ASP A 33 6.60 -15.90 -4.71
CA ASP A 33 6.15 -15.89 -6.09
C ASP A 33 4.73 -15.33 -6.21
N SER A 34 4.57 -14.54 -7.26
CA SER A 34 3.44 -13.72 -7.68
C SER A 34 2.09 -14.46 -7.73
N PRO A 35 0.94 -13.79 -7.48
CA PRO A 35 -0.35 -14.47 -7.44
C PRO A 35 -0.82 -14.87 -8.86
N PRO A 36 -1.30 -16.10 -9.09
CA PRO A 36 -1.90 -16.49 -10.35
C PRO A 36 -3.30 -15.87 -10.53
N PRO A 37 -3.75 -15.64 -11.78
CA PRO A 37 -5.06 -15.08 -12.06
C PRO A 37 -6.16 -16.13 -11.80
N VAL A 38 -7.17 -15.73 -11.02
CA VAL A 38 -8.34 -16.54 -10.70
C VAL A 38 -9.18 -16.84 -11.94
N ARG A 39 -9.29 -18.13 -12.30
CA ARG A 39 -10.29 -18.66 -13.24
C ARG A 39 -11.62 -18.87 -12.51
N SER A 40 -12.69 -18.44 -13.17
CA SER A 40 -14.08 -18.48 -12.70
C SER A 40 -14.69 -19.88 -12.87
N GLY A 41 -15.37 -20.41 -11.83
CA GLY A 41 -16.15 -21.65 -11.94
C GLY A 41 -16.86 -22.10 -10.64
N SER A 42 -18.20 -22.11 -10.71
CA SER A 42 -19.20 -22.87 -9.94
C SER A 42 -19.41 -22.69 -8.41
N ASP A 43 -20.53 -22.03 -8.12
CA ASP A 43 -21.60 -22.33 -7.14
C ASP A 43 -21.29 -23.01 -5.78
N VAL A 44 -21.26 -22.18 -4.73
CA VAL A 44 -21.87 -22.53 -3.42
C VAL A 44 -22.61 -21.29 -2.88
N ARG A 45 -23.88 -21.48 -2.53
CA ARG A 45 -24.83 -20.48 -2.00
C ARG A 45 -24.41 -20.06 -0.57
N ILE A 46 -24.12 -18.77 -0.36
CA ILE A 46 -23.95 -18.14 0.96
C ILE A 46 -24.76 -16.83 0.96
N PRO A 47 -25.50 -16.47 2.04
CA PRO A 47 -26.50 -15.40 2.02
C PRO A 47 -25.89 -14.04 1.70
N SER A 48 -26.54 -13.35 0.78
CA SER A 48 -26.07 -12.14 0.12
C SER A 48 -26.51 -10.90 0.89
N ASN A 49 -25.55 -10.22 1.54
CA ASN A 49 -25.62 -8.78 1.80
C ASN A 49 -24.32 -8.02 1.51
N ASN A 50 -23.21 -8.71 1.19
CA ASN A 50 -21.90 -8.07 0.96
C ASN A 50 -21.35 -8.18 -0.48
N ARG A 51 -22.05 -8.85 -1.42
CA ARG A 51 -21.58 -8.97 -2.82
C ARG A 51 -21.80 -7.69 -3.63
N LEU A 52 -22.89 -6.95 -3.38
CA LEU A 52 -23.21 -5.70 -4.07
C LEU A 52 -22.27 -4.56 -3.68
N ILE A 53 -21.83 -4.51 -2.42
CA ILE A 53 -20.89 -3.48 -1.93
C ILE A 53 -19.50 -3.67 -2.56
N ARG A 54 -19.07 -4.92 -2.79
CA ARG A 54 -17.77 -5.24 -3.41
C ARG A 54 -17.75 -4.90 -4.90
N SER A 55 -18.83 -5.21 -5.63
CA SER A 55 -18.93 -4.87 -7.06
C SER A 55 -19.07 -3.37 -7.24
N GLU A 56 -19.85 -2.66 -6.41
CA GLU A 56 -19.91 -1.19 -6.46
C GLU A 56 -18.60 -0.52 -6.01
N GLN A 57 -17.89 -1.01 -5.00
CA GLN A 57 -16.61 -0.41 -4.59
C GLN A 57 -15.50 -0.57 -5.64
N ILE A 58 -15.52 -1.68 -6.39
CA ILE A 58 -14.62 -1.91 -7.53
C ILE A 58 -15.11 -1.12 -8.75
N ARG A 59 -16.42 -1.10 -9.04
CA ARG A 59 -17.02 -0.37 -10.17
C ARG A 59 -16.92 1.15 -10.00
N ASN A 60 -17.06 1.68 -8.78
CA ASN A 60 -16.99 3.11 -8.50
C ASN A 60 -15.54 3.65 -8.48
N GLN A 61 -14.52 2.79 -8.34
CA GLN A 61 -13.15 3.17 -8.69
C GLN A 61 -12.93 3.18 -10.21
N VAL A 62 -13.57 2.27 -10.95
CA VAL A 62 -13.53 2.20 -12.41
C VAL A 62 -14.29 3.36 -13.08
N VAL A 63 -15.15 4.07 -12.36
CA VAL A 63 -15.96 5.20 -12.87
C VAL A 63 -15.26 6.56 -12.74
N LEU A 64 -14.16 6.66 -11.96
CA LEU A 64 -13.44 7.92 -11.72
C LEU A 64 -12.23 8.14 -12.63
N THR A 65 -11.87 7.14 -13.43
CA THR A 65 -10.76 7.24 -14.39
C THR A 65 -11.30 7.76 -15.71
N ASN A 66 -10.86 8.93 -16.15
CA ASN A 66 -10.92 9.27 -17.58
C ASN A 66 -10.20 8.14 -18.33
N LYS A 67 -10.97 7.31 -19.04
CA LYS A 67 -10.57 6.03 -19.63
C LYS A 67 -9.63 6.21 -20.83
N LYS A 68 -8.45 6.78 -20.62
CA LYS A 68 -7.41 6.71 -21.65
C LYS A 68 -6.59 5.43 -21.51
N TYR A 69 -6.31 5.01 -20.27
CA TYR A 69 -5.46 3.85 -19.98
C TYR A 69 -6.12 2.89 -18.99
N ASP A 70 -6.52 1.70 -19.45
CA ASP A 70 -6.88 0.56 -18.58
C ASP A 70 -5.66 -0.35 -18.42
N LEU A 71 -5.01 -0.27 -17.27
CA LEU A 71 -3.80 -1.02 -16.94
C LEU A 71 -4.07 -2.25 -16.06
N SER A 72 -5.35 -2.60 -15.84
CA SER A 72 -5.74 -3.67 -14.91
C SER A 72 -5.16 -5.04 -15.27
N LYS A 73 -4.84 -5.26 -16.56
CA LYS A 73 -4.26 -6.51 -17.07
C LYS A 73 -2.75 -6.47 -17.25
N TRP A 74 -2.12 -5.31 -17.09
CA TRP A 74 -0.68 -5.16 -17.31
C TRP A 74 0.12 -5.92 -16.26
N LYS A 75 1.22 -6.55 -16.66
CA LYS A 75 2.16 -7.20 -15.74
C LYS A 75 3.02 -6.16 -15.04
N TYR A 76 3.62 -6.54 -13.91
CA TYR A 76 4.55 -5.66 -13.19
C TYR A 76 5.74 -5.25 -14.08
N SER A 77 6.24 -6.16 -14.93
CA SER A 77 7.28 -5.86 -15.91
C SER A 77 6.87 -4.78 -16.91
N GLU A 78 5.62 -4.82 -17.40
CA GLU A 78 5.09 -3.84 -18.35
C GLU A 78 4.88 -2.47 -17.71
N LEU A 79 4.35 -2.44 -16.47
CA LEU A 79 4.22 -1.20 -15.71
C LEU A 79 5.60 -0.57 -15.44
N ARG A 80 6.57 -1.39 -15.03
CA ARG A 80 7.94 -0.94 -14.75
C ARG A 80 8.64 -0.45 -16.01
N ASP A 81 8.50 -1.17 -17.11
CA ASP A 81 9.08 -0.79 -18.40
C ASP A 81 8.50 0.53 -18.90
N ALA A 82 7.18 0.68 -18.88
CA ALA A 82 6.54 1.95 -19.24
C ALA A 82 6.97 3.10 -18.33
N ILE A 83 7.14 2.86 -17.03
CA ILE A 83 7.65 3.89 -16.09
C ILE A 83 9.08 4.32 -16.44
N ASN A 84 9.92 3.39 -16.90
CA ASN A 84 11.33 3.69 -17.20
C ASN A 84 11.56 4.23 -18.63
N THR A 85 10.69 3.90 -19.58
CA THR A 85 10.90 4.20 -21.01
C THR A 85 9.94 5.24 -21.58
N SER A 86 8.74 5.39 -21.00
CA SER A 86 7.75 6.35 -21.47
C SER A 86 8.03 7.75 -20.96
N CYS A 87 7.64 8.75 -21.75
CA CYS A 87 7.57 10.16 -21.35
C CYS A 87 6.13 10.70 -21.38
N ASP A 88 5.13 9.85 -21.64
CA ASP A 88 3.73 10.24 -21.60
C ASP A 88 3.28 10.40 -20.15
N ILE A 89 3.11 11.65 -19.74
CA ILE A 89 2.77 12.07 -18.37
C ILE A 89 1.49 11.38 -17.90
N GLU A 90 0.47 11.30 -18.74
CA GLU A 90 -0.83 10.69 -18.39
C GLU A 90 -0.70 9.15 -18.24
N LEU A 91 0.13 8.51 -19.08
CA LEU A 91 0.40 7.07 -18.96
C LEU A 91 1.21 6.75 -17.71
N LEU A 92 2.23 7.54 -17.40
CA LEU A 92 3.05 7.37 -16.20
C LEU A 92 2.21 7.53 -14.93
N GLU A 93 1.30 8.50 -14.92
CA GLU A 93 0.33 8.68 -13.85
C GLU A 93 -0.61 7.48 -13.73
N ALA A 94 -1.16 6.98 -14.83
CA ALA A 94 -1.99 5.77 -14.82
C ALA A 94 -1.21 4.56 -14.27
N CYS A 95 0.07 4.40 -14.65
CA CYS A 95 0.92 3.32 -14.14
C CYS A 95 1.14 3.42 -12.63
N ARG A 96 1.40 4.63 -12.13
CA ARG A 96 1.56 4.89 -10.68
C ARG A 96 0.26 4.61 -9.92
N HIS A 97 -0.89 5.01 -10.47
CA HIS A 97 -2.20 4.71 -9.88
C HIS A 97 -2.46 3.20 -9.78
N GLU A 98 -2.22 2.45 -10.86
CA GLU A 98 -2.42 1.00 -10.84
C GLU A 98 -1.45 0.29 -9.87
N PHE A 99 -0.20 0.77 -9.76
CA PHE A 99 0.75 0.28 -8.77
C PHE A 99 0.20 0.42 -7.33
N HIS A 100 -0.22 1.63 -6.94
CA HIS A 100 -0.78 1.87 -5.61
C HIS A 100 -2.09 1.12 -5.37
N ARG A 101 -2.92 0.96 -6.40
CA ARG A 101 -4.14 0.13 -6.33
C ARG A 101 -3.81 -1.32 -6.00
N ARG A 102 -2.83 -1.91 -6.67
CA ARG A 102 -2.35 -3.28 -6.40
C ARG A 102 -1.71 -3.40 -5.03
N LEU A 103 -0.87 -2.44 -4.66
CA LEU A 103 -0.19 -2.40 -3.36
C LEU A 103 -1.21 -2.39 -2.21
N LYS A 104 -2.27 -1.58 -2.32
CA LYS A 104 -3.38 -1.54 -1.37
C LYS A 104 -4.12 -2.88 -1.24
N VAL A 105 -4.40 -3.54 -2.37
CA VAL A 105 -5.02 -4.89 -2.35
C VAL A 105 -4.11 -5.91 -1.69
N TYR A 106 -2.82 -5.89 -2.04
CA TYR A 106 -1.81 -6.75 -1.43
C TYR A 106 -1.72 -6.53 0.08
N HIS A 107 -1.68 -5.29 0.55
CA HIS A 107 -1.67 -4.98 1.97
C HIS A 107 -2.92 -5.43 2.70
N ALA A 108 -4.10 -5.19 2.13
CA ALA A 108 -5.36 -5.66 2.70
C ALA A 108 -5.40 -7.20 2.79
N TRP A 109 -4.90 -7.89 1.75
CA TRP A 109 -4.75 -9.34 1.75
C TRP A 109 -3.74 -9.80 2.82
N LYS A 110 -2.56 -9.17 2.89
CA LYS A 110 -1.50 -9.48 3.86
C LYS A 110 -1.97 -9.29 5.30
N ALA A 111 -2.78 -8.27 5.56
CA ALA A 111 -3.38 -8.03 6.89
C ALA A 111 -4.41 -9.11 7.27
N ARG A 112 -5.20 -9.59 6.31
CA ARG A 112 -6.23 -10.63 6.54
C ARG A 112 -5.65 -12.05 6.67
N ASN A 113 -4.52 -12.30 6.03
CA ASN A 113 -3.91 -13.63 5.95
C ASN A 113 -2.74 -13.81 6.93
N ARG A 114 -2.37 -12.77 7.68
CA ARG A 114 -1.37 -12.89 8.74
C ARG A 114 -1.97 -13.71 9.89
N ARG A 115 -1.36 -14.86 10.23
CA ARG A 115 -1.66 -15.57 11.48
C ARG A 115 -1.43 -14.59 12.63
N ARG A 116 -2.42 -14.45 13.53
CA ARG A 116 -2.36 -13.59 14.73
C ARG A 116 -1.15 -13.97 15.58
N THR A 117 0.00 -13.39 15.27
CA THR A 117 1.24 -13.51 16.04
C THR A 117 1.66 -12.08 16.36
N ILE A 118 1.43 -11.77 17.63
CA ILE A 118 1.94 -10.70 18.50
C ILE A 118 2.79 -9.63 17.78
N MET A 119 2.15 -8.49 17.47
CA MET A 119 2.61 -7.10 17.68
C MET A 119 2.00 -6.13 16.66
N ASP A 120 1.50 -5.01 17.19
CA ASP A 120 0.90 -3.84 16.53
C ASP A 120 1.94 -3.02 15.74
N GLU A 121 2.81 -3.70 14.98
CA GLU A 121 3.97 -3.10 14.30
C GLU A 121 3.68 -2.79 12.81
N ASN A 122 2.40 -2.82 12.44
CA ASN A 122 1.96 -2.81 11.04
C ASN A 122 1.26 -1.53 10.60
N GLU A 123 1.25 -0.51 11.47
CA GLU A 123 0.68 0.80 11.19
C GLU A 123 1.69 1.65 10.41
N ARG A 124 1.70 1.46 9.08
CA ARG A 124 2.56 2.18 8.12
C ARG A 124 2.23 3.67 8.00
N ALA A 125 1.13 4.10 8.62
CA ALA A 125 0.78 5.48 8.85
C ALA A 125 0.05 5.59 10.20
N PRO A 126 0.14 6.74 10.90
CA PRO A 126 -0.53 6.95 12.18
C PRO A 126 -2.02 6.59 12.16
N LYS A 127 -2.56 6.05 13.27
CA LYS A 127 -3.99 5.76 13.47
C LYS A 127 -4.91 6.88 13.00
N SER A 128 -4.56 8.13 13.30
CA SER A 128 -5.36 9.30 12.90
C SER A 128 -5.49 9.48 11.38
N ILE A 129 -4.50 9.03 10.60
CA ILE A 129 -4.53 9.06 9.13
C ILE A 129 -5.40 7.91 8.62
N MET A 130 -5.21 6.70 9.14
CA MET A 130 -5.99 5.53 8.75
C MET A 130 -7.49 5.72 9.08
N GLU A 131 -7.80 6.28 10.24
CA GLU A 131 -9.17 6.59 10.66
C GLU A 131 -9.78 7.71 9.82
N ALA A 132 -9.01 8.77 9.53
CA ALA A 132 -9.45 9.82 8.63
C ALA A 132 -9.77 9.26 7.23
N ALA A 133 -8.95 8.35 6.71
CA ALA A 133 -9.20 7.70 5.43
C ALA A 133 -10.48 6.85 5.43
N ALA A 134 -10.75 6.14 6.52
CA ALA A 134 -11.99 5.37 6.68
C ALA A 134 -13.25 6.26 6.76
N LYS A 135 -13.11 7.47 7.32
CA LYS A 135 -14.20 8.45 7.49
C LYS A 135 -14.38 9.39 6.31
N THR A 136 -13.39 9.51 5.42
CA THR A 136 -13.45 10.45 4.30
C THR A 136 -14.50 9.96 3.31
N PRO A 137 -15.63 10.71 3.11
CA PRO A 137 -16.56 10.37 2.06
C PRO A 137 -15.82 10.42 0.72
N ARG A 138 -16.06 9.46 -0.18
CA ARG A 138 -15.51 9.44 -1.56
C ARG A 138 -16.11 10.59 -2.37
N SER A 139 -15.79 11.82 -1.97
CA SER A 139 -16.18 13.06 -2.60
C SER A 139 -15.38 13.20 -3.90
N GLN A 140 -16.09 13.37 -5.01
CA GLN A 140 -15.56 13.72 -6.33
C GLN A 140 -15.04 15.17 -6.33
N THR A 141 -14.16 15.51 -5.41
CA THR A 141 -13.49 16.81 -5.46
C THR A 141 -12.58 16.79 -6.68
N LYS A 142 -13.09 17.31 -7.80
CA LYS A 142 -12.34 17.75 -8.98
C LYS A 142 -11.39 18.90 -8.61
N GLN A 143 -10.61 18.75 -7.54
CA GLN A 143 -9.47 19.62 -7.37
C GLN A 143 -8.43 19.06 -8.34
N CYS A 144 -8.21 19.83 -9.41
CA CYS A 144 -7.04 19.67 -10.26
C CYS A 144 -5.83 19.90 -9.35
N ILE A 145 -5.37 18.81 -8.73
CA ILE A 145 -4.12 18.84 -7.98
C ILE A 145 -3.07 18.93 -9.06
N VAL A 146 -2.45 20.11 -9.11
CA VAL A 146 -1.47 20.46 -10.13
C VAL A 146 -0.43 19.34 -10.15
N GLU A 147 -0.34 18.71 -11.31
CA GLU A 147 0.66 17.71 -11.69
C GLU A 147 2.03 18.22 -11.20
N SER A 148 2.75 17.40 -10.43
CA SER A 148 4.05 17.74 -9.82
C SER A 148 4.07 18.63 -8.56
N SER A 149 2.97 18.78 -7.81
CA SER A 149 3.02 19.46 -6.51
C SER A 149 3.73 18.61 -5.43
N GLN A 150 4.89 19.07 -4.95
CA GLN A 150 5.59 18.50 -3.81
C GLN A 150 4.95 19.03 -2.51
N ARG A 151 4.40 18.14 -1.67
CA ARG A 151 3.72 18.51 -0.44
C ARG A 151 4.26 17.76 0.76
N TYR A 152 4.37 18.43 1.89
CA TYR A 152 5.06 17.92 3.06
C TYR A 152 4.18 17.99 4.29
N PHE A 153 4.13 16.91 5.06
CA PHE A 153 3.26 16.81 6.24
C PHE A 153 4.01 16.23 7.44
N ARG A 154 3.61 16.66 8.65
CA ARG A 154 3.99 16.04 9.92
C ARG A 154 2.78 15.76 10.79
N ILE A 155 2.77 14.61 11.45
CA ILE A 155 1.68 14.16 12.29
C ILE A 155 2.27 13.54 13.57
N PRO A 156 1.93 14.06 14.75
CA PRO A 156 2.33 13.40 15.99
C PRO A 156 1.49 12.14 16.22
N PHE A 157 2.10 11.11 16.81
CA PHE A 157 1.41 9.92 17.31
C PHE A 157 1.85 9.59 18.74
N ILE A 158 0.97 8.97 19.51
CA ILE A 158 1.25 8.52 20.87
C ILE A 158 1.42 7.01 20.83
N ARG A 159 2.54 6.50 21.33
CA ARG A 159 2.72 5.05 21.49
C ARG A 159 2.11 4.63 22.82
N PRO A 160 1.18 3.64 22.84
CA PRO A 160 0.74 3.06 24.11
C PRO A 160 1.96 2.46 24.82
N THR A 161 2.19 2.87 26.06
CA THR A 161 3.24 2.28 26.90
C THR A 161 2.89 0.81 27.15
N VAL A 162 3.82 -0.10 26.84
CA VAL A 162 3.60 -1.57 26.86
C VAL A 162 3.48 -2.14 28.28
N THR A 163 3.56 -1.33 29.32
CA THR A 163 3.52 -1.80 30.71
C THR A 163 2.29 -1.24 31.40
N GLY A 164 1.40 -2.13 31.84
CA GLY A 164 0.21 -1.83 32.66
C GLY A 164 0.53 -1.33 34.08
N GLN A 165 1.54 -0.46 34.22
CA GLN A 165 1.73 0.34 35.42
C GLN A 165 0.92 1.62 35.23
N GLN A 166 -0.29 1.56 35.75
CA GLN A 166 -1.17 2.69 35.96
C GLN A 166 -0.61 3.51 37.12
N ASP A 167 0.55 4.12 36.94
CA ASP A 167 1.11 5.05 37.91
C ASP A 167 1.92 6.12 37.18
N SER A 168 1.75 7.37 37.63
CA SER A 168 2.52 8.56 37.27
C SER A 168 2.09 9.32 36.01
N HIS A 169 1.91 10.63 36.19
CA HIS A 169 1.58 11.70 35.24
C HIS A 169 2.64 11.91 34.13
N THR A 170 3.22 10.85 33.58
CA THR A 170 4.15 10.98 32.45
C THR A 170 3.34 11.06 31.16
N PRO A 171 3.37 12.21 30.43
CA PRO A 171 2.72 12.30 29.14
C PRO A 171 3.34 11.24 28.22
N GLY A 172 2.54 10.32 27.70
CA GLY A 172 3.01 9.25 26.83
C GLY A 172 3.96 9.81 25.76
N LYS A 173 5.16 9.21 25.65
CA LYS A 173 6.21 9.74 24.77
C LYS A 173 5.68 9.84 23.34
N ARG A 174 5.66 11.05 22.79
CA ARG A 174 5.12 11.34 21.46
C ARG A 174 6.18 11.04 20.40
N GLY A 175 5.80 10.28 19.38
CA GLY A 175 6.56 10.13 18.14
C GLY A 175 6.05 11.09 17.07
N TRP A 176 6.83 11.23 16.01
CA TRP A 176 6.48 12.05 14.85
C TRP A 176 6.52 11.22 13.57
N TRP A 177 5.52 11.39 12.75
CA TRP A 177 5.46 10.81 11.42
C TRP A 177 5.50 11.94 10.40
N TYR A 178 6.43 11.85 9.46
CA TYR A 178 6.63 12.81 8.37
C TYR A 178 6.38 12.11 7.04
N ALA A 179 5.73 12.81 6.12
CA ALA A 179 5.54 12.33 4.76
C ALA A 179 5.71 13.45 3.74
N HIS A 180 6.44 13.11 2.69
CA HIS A 180 6.61 13.89 1.48
C HIS A 180 5.80 13.22 0.38
N PHE A 181 4.77 13.91 -0.11
CA PHE A 181 3.97 13.51 -1.25
C PHE A 181 4.50 14.19 -2.51
N ASP A 182 4.82 13.38 -3.50
CA ASP A 182 5.07 13.83 -4.87
C ASP A 182 3.75 13.64 -5.63
N GLY A 183 2.96 14.70 -5.81
CA GLY A 183 1.59 14.60 -6.30
C GLY A 183 0.68 13.83 -5.33
N GLN A 184 0.03 12.78 -5.83
CA GLN A 184 -0.94 12.00 -5.04
C GLN A 184 -0.32 10.97 -4.09
N TYR A 185 0.95 10.59 -4.26
CA TYR A 185 1.51 9.47 -3.53
C TYR A 185 2.82 9.82 -2.81
N VAL A 186 3.07 9.09 -1.72
CA VAL A 186 4.25 9.32 -0.88
C VAL A 186 5.52 8.97 -1.66
N ALA A 187 6.49 9.88 -1.63
CA ALA A 187 7.81 9.72 -2.21
C ALA A 187 8.90 9.49 -1.13
N ARG A 188 8.76 10.12 0.04
CA ARG A 188 9.61 9.87 1.22
C ARG A 188 8.75 9.83 2.47
N GLN A 189 9.04 8.91 3.38
CA GLN A 189 8.39 8.79 4.68
C GLN A 189 9.44 8.67 5.77
N MET A 190 9.23 9.36 6.89
CA MET A 190 10.12 9.29 8.04
C MET A 190 9.33 9.14 9.33
N GLU A 191 9.75 8.22 10.19
CA GLU A 191 9.17 8.04 11.51
C GLU A 191 10.23 8.25 12.59
N LEU A 192 9.96 9.23 13.45
CA LEU A 192 10.78 9.52 14.61
C LEU A 192 10.08 8.98 15.85
N HIS A 193 10.67 7.94 16.42
CA HIS A 193 10.22 7.34 17.65
C HIS A 193 11.11 7.85 18.81
N PRO A 194 10.56 8.09 20.00
CA PRO A 194 11.33 8.60 21.12
C PRO A 194 12.35 7.59 21.67
N ASP A 195 12.09 6.29 21.49
CA ASP A 195 12.89 5.17 22.04
C ASP A 195 13.42 4.22 20.95
N LYS A 196 13.29 4.57 19.66
CA LYS A 196 13.84 3.77 18.55
C LYS A 196 14.62 4.67 17.60
N ALA A 197 15.52 4.06 16.83
CA ALA A 197 16.21 4.76 15.75
C ALA A 197 15.19 5.34 14.74
N PRO A 198 15.50 6.49 14.12
CA PRO A 198 14.72 7.05 13.03
C PRO A 198 14.52 6.02 11.91
N ILE A 199 13.29 5.94 11.40
CA ILE A 199 12.96 5.09 10.25
C ILE A 199 12.84 6.01 9.05
N LEU A 200 13.64 5.78 8.01
CA LEU A 200 13.62 6.53 6.76
C LEU A 200 13.24 5.57 5.64
N LEU A 201 12.19 5.90 4.90
CA LEU A 201 11.63 5.07 3.84
C LEU A 201 11.51 5.90 2.55
N VAL A 202 11.90 5.30 1.42
CA VAL A 202 11.92 5.94 0.10
C VAL A 202 11.13 5.12 -0.91
N ALA A 203 10.31 5.80 -1.72
CA ALA A 203 9.49 5.15 -2.75
C ALA A 203 10.36 4.44 -3.80
N GLY A 204 9.92 3.26 -4.23
CA GLY A 204 10.65 2.35 -5.13
C GLY A 204 11.58 1.37 -4.42
N ILE A 205 11.92 1.61 -3.15
CA ILE A 205 12.75 0.72 -2.32
C ILE A 205 11.90 0.15 -1.18
N ASP A 206 11.23 1.03 -0.44
CA ASP A 206 10.55 0.72 0.81
C ASP A 206 9.02 0.69 0.67
N ASP A 207 8.50 0.55 -0.56
CA ASP A 207 7.06 0.67 -0.87
C ASP A 207 6.19 -0.23 0.03
N MET A 208 6.69 -1.41 0.40
CA MET A 208 5.98 -2.36 1.28
C MET A 208 5.82 -1.86 2.73
N GLN A 209 6.66 -0.92 3.17
CA GLN A 209 6.68 -0.36 4.52
C GLN A 209 6.10 1.05 4.58
N MET A 210 5.89 1.69 3.43
CA MET A 210 5.33 3.04 3.31
C MET A 210 3.80 3.07 3.31
N CYS A 211 3.25 4.27 3.48
CA CYS A 211 1.82 4.53 3.36
C CYS A 211 1.33 4.30 1.92
N GLU A 212 0.30 3.48 1.78
CA GLU A 212 -0.31 3.09 0.50
C GLU A 212 -1.51 3.96 0.08
N LEU A 213 -1.88 4.94 0.92
CA LEU A 213 -3.02 5.82 0.69
C LEU A 213 -2.60 7.02 -0.16
N SER A 214 -3.48 7.47 -1.05
CA SER A 214 -3.24 8.73 -1.75
C SER A 214 -3.43 9.94 -0.82
N LEU A 215 -2.89 11.09 -1.21
CA LEU A 215 -3.00 12.33 -0.44
C LEU A 215 -4.47 12.67 -0.14
N ASP A 216 -5.35 12.52 -1.13
CA ASP A 216 -6.78 12.77 -0.96
C ASP A 216 -7.44 11.78 -0.01
N GLU A 217 -7.02 10.51 -0.05
CA GLU A 217 -7.52 9.47 0.87
C GLU A 217 -7.02 9.70 2.30
N THR A 218 -5.81 10.22 2.49
CA THR A 218 -5.24 10.44 3.84
C THR A 218 -5.96 11.52 4.64
N GLY A 219 -6.66 12.44 3.96
CA GLY A 219 -7.32 13.59 4.59
C GLY A 219 -6.35 14.62 5.19
N LEU A 220 -5.04 14.49 4.96
CA LEU A 220 -4.02 15.36 5.54
C LEU A 220 -4.19 16.83 5.16
N THR A 221 -4.65 17.07 3.94
CA THR A 221 -4.94 18.42 3.41
C THR A 221 -6.04 19.16 4.18
N ARG A 222 -6.89 18.42 4.92
CA ARG A 222 -7.98 18.99 5.73
C ARG A 222 -7.57 19.18 7.20
N LYS A 223 -6.45 18.59 7.62
CA LYS A 223 -5.97 18.62 9.01
C LYS A 223 -5.13 19.86 9.24
N ARG A 224 -5.66 20.84 9.98
CA ARG A 224 -4.94 22.08 10.32
C ARG A 224 -3.62 21.75 11.04
N GLY A 225 -2.54 22.41 10.61
CA GLY A 225 -1.21 22.27 11.20
C GLY A 225 -0.47 20.98 10.85
N ALA A 226 -1.02 20.13 9.96
CA ALA A 226 -0.33 18.95 9.47
C ALA A 226 0.68 19.28 8.35
N GLU A 227 0.36 20.23 7.47
CA GLU A 227 1.24 20.64 6.37
C GLU A 227 2.43 21.46 6.90
N VAL A 228 3.63 21.15 6.42
CA VAL A 228 4.90 21.80 6.79
C VAL A 228 5.62 22.28 5.55
N LEU A 229 6.61 23.15 5.71
CA LEU A 229 7.41 23.63 4.59
C LEU A 229 8.45 22.59 4.17
N GLU A 230 8.82 22.61 2.88
CA GLU A 230 9.85 21.73 2.32
C GLU A 230 11.15 21.77 3.12
N HIS A 231 11.64 22.97 3.46
CA HIS A 231 12.89 23.12 4.18
C HIS A 231 12.81 22.54 5.61
N GLU A 232 11.62 22.48 6.23
CA GLU A 232 11.46 21.88 7.55
C GLU A 232 11.55 20.36 7.48
N PHE A 233 10.93 19.78 6.46
CA PHE A 233 11.04 18.36 6.17
C PHE A 233 12.48 17.98 5.82
N ASN A 234 13.09 18.67 4.86
CA ASN A 234 14.44 18.36 4.39
C ASN A 234 15.48 18.50 5.51
N ARG A 235 15.35 19.52 6.37
CA ARG A 235 16.21 19.68 7.56
C ARG A 235 16.15 18.47 8.48
N GLU A 236 14.95 17.97 8.79
CA GLU A 236 14.81 16.82 9.69
C GLU A 236 15.19 15.49 9.00
N TRP A 237 14.97 15.40 7.68
CA TRP A 237 15.35 14.26 6.86
C TRP A 237 16.88 14.09 6.78
N GLU A 238 17.60 15.16 6.44
CA GLU A 238 19.06 15.17 6.32
C GLU A 238 19.74 14.96 7.68
N LYS A 239 19.20 15.57 8.73
CA LYS A 239 19.68 15.40 10.12
C LYS A 239 19.72 13.94 10.56
N HIS A 240 18.80 13.10 10.07
CA HIS A 240 18.75 11.67 10.38
C HIS A 240 19.42 10.79 9.32
N GLY A 241 20.15 11.37 8.35
CA GLY A 241 20.91 10.65 7.34
C GLY A 241 20.15 10.36 6.05
N GLY A 242 19.00 11.01 5.82
CA GLY A 242 18.23 10.87 4.59
C GLY A 242 18.89 11.56 3.40
N LYS A 243 18.86 10.92 2.23
CA LYS A 243 19.41 11.48 0.97
C LYS A 243 18.46 12.49 0.33
N SER A 244 18.99 13.51 -0.33
CA SER A 244 18.18 14.49 -1.06
C SER A 244 17.26 13.80 -2.08
N TYR A 245 16.04 14.31 -2.21
CA TYR A 245 15.08 13.77 -3.15
C TYR A 245 15.41 14.19 -4.58
N VAL A 246 15.38 13.21 -5.47
CA VAL A 246 15.48 13.43 -6.91
C VAL A 246 14.10 13.16 -7.49
N PRO A 247 13.40 14.20 -7.98
CA PRO A 247 12.13 14.06 -8.68
C PRO A 247 12.25 13.05 -9.80
N SER A 248 11.17 12.32 -10.07
CA SER A 248 11.19 11.29 -11.11
C SER A 248 11.54 11.85 -12.50
N CYS A 249 11.23 13.13 -12.76
CA CYS A 249 11.64 13.82 -14.00
C CYS A 249 13.14 14.13 -14.10
N ASP A 250 13.86 14.19 -12.98
CA ASP A 250 15.29 14.54 -12.89
C ASP A 250 16.19 13.33 -12.63
N ARG A 251 15.60 12.13 -12.45
CA ARG A 251 16.36 10.88 -12.38
C ARG A 251 16.96 10.63 -13.77
N LYS A 252 18.26 10.91 -13.90
CA LYS A 252 19.02 10.84 -15.16
C LYS A 252 18.59 9.64 -16.04
N LYS A 253 18.31 9.96 -17.30
CA LYS A 253 18.35 9.03 -18.44
C LYS A 253 19.65 8.24 -18.48
#